data_AF-A0A1B6JRI4-F1
#
_entry.id   AF-A0A1B6JRI4-F1
#
_cell.length_a   1.000
_cell.length_b   1.000
_cell.length_c   1.000
_cell.angle_alpha   90.00
_cell.angle_beta   90.00
_cell.angle_gamma   90.00
#
_symmetry.space_group_name_H-M   'P 1'
#
loop_
_entity.id
_entity.type
_entity.pdbx_description
1 polymer ?
#
loop_
_entity_poly.entity_id
_entity_poly.type
_entity_poly.pdbx_seq_one_letter_code
_entity_poly.pdbx_strand_id
1 'polypeptide(L)'
;SHSPHLLHSSVIFPHSRYNSPTSRPCPSSILWALVPHKPLEVCVEGRRQGVTKKCRDNGRLMVCKMELLRTFLQVSGDRFQRMAYRDIKASADQYRINWTQTRSRLGAWTTKPCHLEHFNISE
;
A
#
# COMPACT_ATOMS: atom_id res chain seq x y z
N SER A 1 -13.70 -2.67 28.75
CA SER A 1 -13.29 -2.56 27.33
C SER A 1 -14.13 -3.55 26.54
N HIS A 2 -14.92 -3.11 25.55
CA HIS A 2 -15.77 -4.01 24.77
C HIS A 2 -14.98 -4.52 23.55
N SER A 3 -14.82 -5.84 23.44
CA SER A 3 -14.18 -6.45 22.29
C SER A 3 -14.99 -6.16 21.03
N PRO A 4 -14.36 -5.79 19.90
CA PRO A 4 -15.10 -5.53 18.67
C PRO A 4 -15.83 -6.79 18.23
N HIS A 5 -17.13 -6.67 17.96
CA HIS A 5 -17.92 -7.76 17.40
C HIS A 5 -17.62 -7.86 15.89
N LEU A 6 -16.72 -8.78 15.53
CA LEU A 6 -16.31 -9.00 14.15
C LEU A 6 -17.40 -9.82 13.43
N LEU A 7 -18.08 -9.18 12.48
CA LEU A 7 -19.06 -9.84 11.62
C LEU A 7 -18.36 -10.39 10.37
N HIS A 8 -18.68 -11.64 10.01
CA HIS A 8 -18.24 -12.24 8.76
C HIS A 8 -19.45 -12.48 7.86
N SER A 9 -19.33 -12.14 6.57
CA SER A 9 -20.39 -12.42 5.60
C SER A 9 -20.49 -13.92 5.34
N SER A 10 -21.70 -14.48 5.29
CA SER A 10 -21.93 -15.84 4.81
C SER A 10 -21.94 -15.94 3.27
N VAL A 11 -21.87 -14.80 2.57
CA VAL A 11 -21.87 -14.75 1.10
C VAL A 11 -20.53 -15.25 0.58
N ILE A 12 -20.59 -16.30 -0.24
CA ILE A 12 -19.44 -16.86 -0.95
C ILE A 12 -19.41 -16.27 -2.35
N PHE A 13 -18.27 -15.70 -2.75
CA PHE A 13 -18.10 -15.22 -4.12
C PHE A 13 -18.12 -16.40 -5.11
N PRO A 14 -18.90 -16.32 -6.21
CA PRO A 14 -19.01 -17.40 -7.19
C PRO A 14 -17.66 -17.90 -7.74
N HIS A 15 -16.72 -16.99 -7.98
CA HIS A 15 -15.37 -17.28 -8.47
C HIS A 15 -14.31 -17.34 -7.36
N SER A 16 -14.72 -17.60 -6.12
CA SER A 16 -13.79 -17.79 -5.02
C SER A 16 -12.95 -19.06 -5.19
N ARG A 17 -11.81 -19.10 -4.53
CA ARG A 17 -10.95 -20.30 -4.44
C ARG A 17 -11.67 -21.55 -3.93
N TYR A 18 -12.75 -21.38 -3.17
CA TYR A 18 -13.55 -22.49 -2.64
C TYR A 18 -14.44 -23.13 -3.72
N ASN A 19 -15.03 -22.30 -4.59
CA ASN A 19 -15.91 -22.76 -5.68
C ASN A 19 -15.17 -23.01 -7.00
N SER A 20 -13.92 -22.56 -7.13
CA SER A 20 -13.11 -22.71 -8.34
C SER A 20 -11.63 -22.97 -7.98
N PRO A 21 -11.30 -24.14 -7.40
CA PRO A 21 -9.97 -24.40 -6.83
C PRO A 21 -8.85 -24.48 -7.88
N THR A 22 -9.19 -24.77 -9.14
CA THR A 22 -8.24 -24.80 -10.26
C THR A 22 -8.07 -23.43 -10.94
N SER A 23 -8.96 -22.47 -10.65
CA SER A 23 -8.88 -21.12 -11.21
C SER A 23 -7.72 -20.36 -10.56
N ARG A 24 -6.98 -19.62 -11.39
CA ARG A 24 -5.91 -18.74 -10.92
C ARG A 24 -6.38 -17.29 -10.98
N PRO A 25 -6.17 -16.49 -9.93
CA PRO A 25 -6.46 -15.07 -10.02
C PRO A 25 -5.64 -14.45 -11.14
N CYS A 26 -6.23 -13.49 -11.84
CA CYS A 26 -5.51 -12.72 -12.84
C CYS A 26 -4.31 -12.02 -12.16
N PRO A 27 -3.10 -12.11 -12.73
CA PRO A 27 -1.93 -11.43 -12.18
C PRO A 27 -1.98 -9.91 -12.42
N SER A 28 -2.98 -9.45 -13.18
CA SER A 28 -3.13 -8.05 -13.54
C SER A 28 -4.05 -7.32 -12.58
N SER A 29 -3.80 -6.03 -12.38
CA SER A 29 -4.70 -5.15 -11.64
C SER A 29 -4.84 -3.83 -12.36
N ILE A 30 -6.01 -3.21 -12.20
CA ILE A 30 -6.33 -1.91 -12.76
C ILE A 30 -6.41 -0.92 -11.60
N LEU A 31 -5.68 0.18 -11.71
CA LEU A 31 -5.73 1.30 -10.78
C LEU A 31 -6.33 2.48 -11.52
N TRP A 32 -7.34 3.10 -10.92
CA TRP A 32 -7.96 4.29 -11.45
C TRP A 32 -8.11 5.35 -10.36
N ALA A 33 -7.83 6.61 -10.70
CA ALA A 33 -8.03 7.76 -9.85
C ALA A 33 -8.44 8.98 -10.69
N LEU A 34 -9.28 9.84 -10.12
CA LEU A 34 -9.67 11.09 -10.75
C LEU A 34 -8.56 12.13 -10.58
N VAL A 35 -7.56 12.09 -11.47
CA VAL A 35 -6.40 13.00 -11.48
C VAL A 35 -6.13 13.55 -12.88
N PRO A 36 -5.59 14.77 -13.03
CA PRO A 36 -5.33 15.37 -14.35
C PRO A 36 -4.33 14.59 -15.20
N HIS A 37 -3.36 13.90 -14.57
CA HIS A 37 -2.30 13.19 -15.26
C HIS A 37 -2.32 11.70 -14.89
N LYS A 38 -2.33 10.82 -15.89
CA LYS A 38 -2.32 9.35 -15.74
C LYS A 38 -3.41 8.82 -14.80
N PRO A 39 -4.71 9.02 -15.14
CA PRO A 39 -5.83 8.56 -14.31
C PRO A 39 -5.99 7.04 -14.25
N LEU A 40 -5.33 6.29 -15.14
CA LEU A 40 -5.43 4.83 -15.26
C LEU A 40 -4.02 4.23 -15.33
N GLU A 41 -3.75 3.22 -14.49
CA GLU A 41 -2.58 2.35 -14.61
C GLU A 41 -3.01 0.89 -14.62
N VAL A 42 -2.48 0.11 -15.55
CA VAL A 42 -2.61 -1.35 -15.54
C VAL A 42 -1.28 -1.93 -15.09
N CYS A 43 -1.33 -2.87 -14.13
CA CYS A 43 -0.16 -3.58 -13.66
C CYS A 43 -0.31 -5.08 -13.89
N VAL A 44 0.83 -5.78 -13.96
CA VAL A 44 0.94 -7.24 -14.04
C VAL A 44 2.00 -7.64 -13.02
N GLU A 45 1.68 -8.53 -12.09
CA GLU A 45 2.59 -8.99 -11.02
C GLU A 45 3.17 -7.81 -10.21
N GLY A 46 2.33 -6.81 -9.92
CA GLY A 46 2.72 -5.63 -9.13
C GLY A 46 3.64 -4.64 -9.84
N ARG A 47 3.82 -4.76 -11.16
CA ARG A 47 4.61 -3.83 -11.99
C ARG A 47 3.77 -3.25 -13.11
N ARG A 48 4.08 -2.03 -13.56
CA ARG A 48 3.38 -1.42 -14.68
C ARG A 48 3.42 -2.31 -15.93
N GLN A 49 2.28 -2.47 -16.59
CA GLN A 49 2.16 -3.25 -17.82
C GLN A 49 3.09 -2.70 -18.90
N GLY A 50 3.70 -3.58 -19.70
CA GLY A 50 4.62 -3.20 -20.78
C GLY A 50 6.07 -2.96 -20.33
N VAL A 51 6.37 -3.06 -19.04
CA VAL A 51 7.75 -2.91 -18.54
C VAL A 51 8.52 -4.23 -18.69
N THR A 52 9.62 -4.18 -19.44
CA THR A 52 10.51 -5.34 -19.61
C THR A 52 11.40 -5.54 -18.38
N LYS A 53 11.91 -6.77 -18.18
CA LYS A 53 12.82 -7.10 -17.06
C LYS A 53 14.06 -6.19 -16.98
N LYS A 54 14.47 -5.58 -18.11
CA LYS A 54 15.66 -4.70 -18.22
C LYS A 54 15.42 -3.28 -17.69
N CYS A 55 14.17 -2.85 -17.52
CA CYS A 55 13.81 -1.48 -17.12
C CYS A 55 13.18 -1.44 -15.73
N ARG A 56 13.89 -1.97 -14.71
CA ARG A 56 13.34 -2.17 -13.36
C ARG A 56 12.92 -0.86 -12.69
N ASP A 57 13.63 0.24 -12.93
CA ASP A 57 13.30 1.56 -12.39
C ASP A 57 12.05 2.19 -13.01
N ASN A 58 11.76 1.86 -14.27
CA ASN A 58 10.55 2.30 -14.97
C ASN A 58 9.34 1.39 -14.69
N GLY A 59 9.45 0.44 -13.75
CA GLY A 59 8.39 -0.49 -13.36
C GLY A 59 7.48 -0.02 -12.24
N ARG A 60 7.84 1.06 -11.54
CA ARG A 60 7.13 1.55 -10.35
C ARG A 60 5.72 2.00 -10.70
N LEU A 61 4.77 1.58 -9.87
CA LEU A 61 3.39 2.06 -9.89
C LEU A 61 3.29 3.36 -9.10
N MET A 62 2.38 4.25 -9.50
CA MET A 62 2.16 5.53 -8.82
C MET A 62 1.69 5.36 -7.36
N VAL A 63 1.09 4.22 -7.03
CA VAL A 63 0.65 3.88 -5.66
C VAL A 63 1.72 3.18 -4.82
N CYS A 64 2.91 2.90 -5.38
CA CYS A 64 3.97 2.31 -4.58
C CYS A 64 4.48 3.32 -3.55
N LYS A 65 5.03 2.83 -2.44
CA LYS A 65 5.44 3.69 -1.30
C LYS A 65 6.39 4.83 -1.72
N MET A 66 7.27 4.57 -2.69
CA MET A 66 8.25 5.55 -3.17
C MET A 66 7.57 6.71 -3.91
N GLU A 67 6.69 6.41 -4.87
CA GLU A 67 5.98 7.46 -5.62
C GLU A 67 5.00 8.23 -4.71
N LEU A 68 4.34 7.54 -3.77
CA LEU A 68 3.50 8.21 -2.77
C LEU A 68 4.31 9.15 -1.87
N LEU A 69 5.53 8.75 -1.49
CA LEU A 69 6.42 9.62 -0.73
C LEU A 69 6.88 10.82 -1.57
N ARG A 70 7.17 10.67 -2.88
CA ARG A 70 7.48 11.80 -3.77
C ARG A 70 6.35 12.82 -3.79
N THR A 71 5.13 12.35 -4.02
CA THR A 71 3.94 13.20 -4.03
C THR A 71 3.72 13.88 -2.67
N PHE A 72 3.93 13.14 -1.56
CA PHE A 72 3.84 13.71 -0.22
C PHE A 72 4.85 14.85 -0.01
N LEU A 73 6.12 14.64 -0.39
CA LEU A 73 7.18 15.64 -0.24
C LEU A 73 6.91 16.92 -1.06
N GLN A 74 6.27 16.80 -2.22
CA GLN A 74 5.86 17.95 -3.03
C GLN A 74 4.83 18.84 -2.31
N VAL A 75 3.96 18.26 -1.48
CA VAL A 75 2.91 19.02 -0.76
C VAL A 75 3.27 19.36 0.68
N SER A 76 4.25 18.67 1.27
CA SER A 76 4.66 18.86 2.67
C SER A 76 5.78 19.88 2.88
N GLY A 77 6.40 20.37 1.80
CA GLY A 77 7.55 21.27 1.85
C GLY A 77 8.82 20.60 2.39
N ASP A 78 9.76 21.42 2.88
CA ASP A 78 11.13 20.99 3.19
C ASP A 78 11.29 20.18 4.48
N ARG A 79 10.28 20.20 5.36
CA ARG A 79 10.32 19.57 6.70
C ARG A 79 10.76 18.11 6.66
N PHE A 80 10.41 17.38 5.62
CA PHE A 80 10.57 15.91 5.56
C PHE A 80 11.59 15.44 4.51
N GLN A 81 12.22 16.34 3.75
CA GLN A 81 13.03 16.01 2.57
C GLN A 81 14.25 15.11 2.84
N ARG A 82 14.75 15.07 4.08
CA ARG A 82 15.93 14.27 4.49
C ARG A 82 15.59 13.15 5.47
N MET A 83 14.30 12.89 5.70
CA MET A 83 13.86 11.87 6.64
C MET A 83 13.60 10.55 5.93
N ALA A 84 13.85 9.43 6.61
CA ALA A 84 13.41 8.14 6.10
C ALA A 84 11.87 8.05 6.16
N TYR A 85 11.28 7.29 5.24
CA TYR A 85 9.85 7.03 5.15
C TYR A 85 9.24 6.60 6.50
N ARG A 86 9.97 5.77 7.26
CA ARG A 86 9.59 5.36 8.61
C ARG A 86 9.46 6.54 9.57
N ASP A 87 10.41 7.45 9.57
CA ASP A 87 10.46 8.59 10.50
C ASP A 87 9.37 9.62 10.16
N ILE A 88 9.12 9.81 8.86
CA ILE A 88 8.00 10.64 8.39
C ILE A 88 6.68 10.07 8.92
N LYS A 89 6.42 8.77 8.75
CA LYS A 89 5.24 8.12 9.33
C LYS A 89 5.19 8.21 10.85
N ALA A 90 6.34 8.17 11.51
CA ALA A 90 6.42 8.32 12.97
C ALA A 90 6.11 9.75 13.43
N SER A 91 6.22 10.78 12.59
CA SER A 91 5.80 12.14 12.97
C SER A 91 4.28 12.33 13.08
N ALA A 92 3.48 11.38 12.59
CA ALA A 92 2.02 11.41 12.65
C ALA A 92 1.51 10.88 14.01
N ASP A 93 1.76 11.62 15.09
CA ASP A 93 1.52 11.18 16.47
C ASP A 93 0.06 10.75 16.71
N GLN A 94 -0.91 11.58 16.30
CA GLN A 94 -2.32 11.26 16.49
C GLN A 94 -2.73 9.98 15.75
N TYR A 95 -2.25 9.80 14.51
CA TYR A 95 -2.50 8.57 13.75
C TYR A 95 -1.90 7.35 14.47
N ARG A 96 -0.66 7.45 14.95
CA ARG A 96 0.01 6.35 15.66
C ARG A 96 -0.71 5.99 16.96
N ILE A 97 -1.13 6.98 17.75
CA ILE A 97 -1.89 6.77 18.99
C ILE A 97 -3.20 6.05 18.67
N ASN A 98 -3.98 6.57 17.73
CA ASN A 98 -5.26 5.98 17.32
C ASN A 98 -5.07 4.56 16.80
N TRP A 99 -4.10 4.34 15.91
CA TRP A 99 -3.81 3.02 15.35
C TRP A 99 -3.37 2.01 16.42
N THR A 100 -2.57 2.44 17.41
CA THR A 100 -2.14 1.57 18.52
C THR A 100 -3.31 1.17 19.39
N GLN A 101 -4.22 2.11 19.70
CA GLN A 101 -5.44 1.84 20.46
C GLN A 101 -6.43 0.94 19.70
N THR A 102 -6.56 1.11 18.38
CA THR A 102 -7.39 0.22 17.55
C THR A 102 -6.79 -1.18 17.51
N ARG A 103 -5.48 -1.28 17.26
CA ARG A 103 -4.77 -2.55 17.13
C ARG A 103 -4.81 -3.37 18.42
N SER A 104 -4.73 -2.73 19.59
CA SER A 104 -4.82 -3.45 20.88
C SER A 104 -6.16 -4.15 21.10
N ARG A 105 -7.21 -3.74 20.37
CA ARG A 105 -8.54 -4.36 20.41
C ARG A 105 -8.74 -5.49 19.40
N LEU A 106 -7.89 -5.58 18.38
CA LEU A 106 -7.99 -6.55 17.27
C LEU A 106 -7.17 -7.83 17.50
N GLY A 107 -6.58 -8.01 18.68
CA GLY A 107 -5.73 -9.15 19.00
C GLY A 107 -4.37 -9.09 18.29
N ALA A 108 -4.02 -10.15 17.57
CA ALA A 108 -2.75 -10.22 16.84
C ALA A 108 -2.86 -9.53 15.47
N TRP A 109 -1.87 -8.69 15.15
CA TRP A 109 -1.76 -8.04 13.84
C TRP A 109 -0.35 -8.19 13.29
N THR A 110 -0.24 -8.49 12.00
CA THR A 110 1.05 -8.69 11.32
C THR A 110 1.90 -7.41 11.34
N THR A 111 3.19 -7.55 11.65
CA THR A 111 4.15 -6.46 11.56
C THR A 111 4.95 -6.55 10.27
N LYS A 112 5.14 -5.41 9.61
CA LYS A 112 6.01 -5.34 8.43
C LYS A 112 7.47 -5.30 8.87
N PRO A 113 8.39 -6.01 8.19
CA PRO A 113 9.81 -5.88 8.46
C PRO A 113 10.29 -4.43 8.35
N CYS A 114 11.06 -3.96 9.33
CA CYS A 114 11.44 -2.55 9.43
C CYS A 114 12.26 -2.07 8.23
N HIS A 115 13.11 -2.92 7.65
CA HIS A 115 13.96 -2.58 6.50
C HIS A 115 13.16 -2.17 5.26
N LEU A 116 11.89 -2.59 5.12
CA LEU A 116 11.01 -2.17 4.02
C LEU A 116 10.46 -0.74 4.18
N GLU A 117 10.83 -0.04 5.25
CA GLU A 117 10.44 1.34 5.55
C GLU A 117 11.64 2.27 5.80
N HIS A 118 12.87 1.75 5.82
CA HIS A 118 14.10 2.53 5.93
C HIS A 118 14.62 2.95 4.55
N PHE A 119 13.87 3.79 3.85
CA PHE A 119 14.29 4.42 2.61
C PHE A 119 13.92 5.90 2.63
N ASN A 120 14.62 6.73 1.87
CA ASN A 120 14.24 8.12 1.60
C ASN A 120 14.23 8.34 0.08
N ILE A 121 14.00 9.58 -0.37
CA ILE A 121 13.91 9.93 -1.80
C ILE A 121 15.25 10.44 -2.34
N SER A 122 16.18 10.74 -1.44
CA SER A 122 17.54 11.17 -1.72
C SER A 122 18.47 9.96 -1.82
N GLU A 123 18.31 9.20 -2.90
CA GLU A 123 19.29 8.31 -3.55
C GLU A 123 18.87 8.12 -5.02
#